data_AF-A0A921ZLU3-F1
#
_entry.id   AF-A0A921ZLU3-F1
#
_cell.length_a   1.000
_cell.length_b   1.000
_cell.length_c   1.000
_cell.angle_alpha   90.00
_cell.angle_beta   90.00
_cell.angle_gamma   90.00
#
_symmetry.space_group_name_H-M   'P 1'
#
loop_
_entity.id
_entity.type
_entity.pdbx_description
1 polymer ?
#
loop_
_entity_poly.entity_id
_entity_poly.type
_entity_poly.pdbx_seq_one_letter_code
_entity_poly.pdbx_strand_id
1 'polypeptide(L)'
;MVLAPIEQTIPHPKYKPYSLNKQHDIALIRLRTFAPRTAFSLYVAGWGRYIQDVEAGIYRSSKIKLHVNVPFVDNEMDARAAPAQPYY
;
A
#
# COMPACT_ATOMS: atom_id res chain seq x y z
N MET A 1 -7.88 15.07 -18.37
CA MET A 1 -7.47 14.72 -16.99
C MET A 1 -8.56 15.22 -16.05
N VAL A 2 -9.14 14.35 -15.21
CA VAL A 2 -10.12 14.76 -14.20
C VAL A 2 -9.37 14.89 -12.87
N LEU A 3 -9.32 16.10 -12.33
CA LEU A 3 -8.83 16.32 -10.97
C LEU A 3 -9.96 15.93 -10.02
N ALA A 4 -9.66 15.06 -9.04
CA ALA A 4 -10.61 14.61 -8.04
C ALA A 4 -10.13 15.06 -6.64
N PRO A 5 -10.51 16.26 -6.18
CA PRO A 5 -10.08 16.76 -4.88
C PRO A 5 -10.62 15.90 -3.73
N ILE A 6 -9.82 15.78 -2.67
CA ILE A 6 -10.24 15.09 -1.45
C ILE A 6 -11.22 15.99 -0.66
N GLU A 7 -12.34 15.40 -0.27
CA GLU A 7 -13.31 16.01 0.63
C GLU A 7 -13.00 15.63 2.07
N GLN A 8 -12.79 14.34 2.31
CA GLN A 8 -12.65 13.79 3.66
C GLN A 8 -11.78 12.54 3.65
N THR A 9 -10.99 12.39 4.71
CA THR A 9 -10.27 11.15 5.05
C THR A 9 -10.90 10.53 6.29
N ILE A 10 -11.24 9.25 6.21
CA ILE A 10 -11.93 8.52 7.27
C ILE A 10 -11.08 7.28 7.63
N PRO A 11 -10.20 7.38 8.63
CA PRO A 11 -9.43 6.22 9.09
C PRO A 11 -10.34 5.22 9.80
N HIS A 12 -9.94 3.94 9.82
CA HIS A 12 -10.64 2.95 10.62
C HIS A 12 -10.67 3.37 12.11
N PRO A 13 -11.80 3.27 12.83
CA PRO A 13 -11.91 3.77 14.21
C PRO A 13 -10.91 3.15 15.19
N LYS A 14 -10.42 1.94 14.90
CA LYS A 14 -9.43 1.22 15.72
C LYS A 14 -7.98 1.36 15.20
N TYR A 15 -7.76 2.15 14.14
CA TYR A 15 -6.42 2.39 13.63
C TYR A 15 -5.56 3.07 14.70
N LYS A 16 -4.34 2.57 14.89
CA LYS A 16 -3.36 3.13 15.83
C LYS A 16 -2.10 3.53 15.06
N PRO A 17 -1.82 4.83 14.89
CA PRO A 17 -0.75 5.30 14.00
C PRO A 17 0.65 4.86 14.40
N TYR A 18 0.88 4.61 15.69
CA TYR A 18 2.19 4.21 16.24
C TYR A 18 2.25 2.73 16.62
N SER A 19 1.29 1.90 16.20
CA SER A 19 1.34 0.47 16.48
C SER A 19 2.30 -0.22 15.51
N LEU A 20 3.32 -0.90 16.06
CA LEU A 20 4.25 -1.71 15.27
C LEU A 20 3.53 -2.82 14.49
N ASN A 21 2.42 -3.34 15.02
CA ASN A 21 1.64 -4.41 14.40
C ASN A 21 0.73 -3.93 13.25
N LYS A 22 0.64 -2.61 13.02
CA LYS A 22 -0.15 -1.97 11.95
C LYS A 22 -1.56 -2.54 11.79
N GLN A 23 -2.20 -2.90 12.89
CA GLN A 23 -3.54 -3.45 12.86
C GLN A 23 -4.54 -2.38 12.40
N HIS A 24 -5.49 -2.81 11.57
CA HIS A 24 -6.51 -1.94 10.99
C HIS A 24 -5.94 -0.81 10.12
N ASP A 25 -4.84 -1.06 9.40
CA ASP A 25 -4.24 -0.12 8.43
C ASP A 25 -5.10 -0.01 7.16
N ILE A 26 -6.28 0.60 7.32
CA ILE A 26 -7.28 0.84 6.27
C ILE A 26 -7.97 2.19 6.51
N ALA A 27 -8.24 2.92 5.44
CA ALA A 27 -8.96 4.19 5.45
C ALA A 27 -9.80 4.37 4.19
N LEU A 28 -10.84 5.19 4.29
CA LEU A 28 -11.63 5.65 3.15
C LEU A 28 -11.27 7.10 2.81
N ILE A 29 -11.23 7.41 1.52
CA ILE A 29 -11.08 8.77 1.00
C ILE A 29 -12.34 9.11 0.22
N ARG A 30 -13.06 10.13 0.67
CA ARG A 30 -14.20 10.69 -0.05
C ARG A 30 -13.72 11.76 -1.01
N LEU A 31 -14.13 11.64 -2.28
CA LEU A 31 -13.83 12.63 -3.31
C LEU A 31 -14.94 13.68 -3.37
N ARG A 32 -14.58 14.95 -3.61
CA ARG A 32 -15.55 16.05 -3.82
C ARG A 32 -16.36 15.91 -5.12
N THR A 33 -15.90 15.05 -6.01
CA THR A 33 -16.50 14.80 -7.33
C THR A 33 -16.60 13.31 -7.58
N PHE A 34 -17.61 12.91 -8.34
CA PHE A 34 -17.79 11.51 -8.72
C PHE A 34 -16.75 11.11 -9.78
N ALA A 35 -16.00 10.04 -9.52
CA ALA A 35 -15.16 9.42 -10.51
C ALA A 35 -16.02 8.54 -11.45
N PRO A 36 -15.82 8.59 -12.79
CA PRO A 36 -16.51 7.70 -13.70
C PRO A 36 -16.21 6.23 -13.37
N ARG A 37 -17.25 5.39 -13.32
CA ARG A 37 -17.09 3.95 -13.09
C ARG A 37 -16.55 3.28 -14.35
N THR A 38 -15.43 2.59 -14.23
CA THR A 38 -14.89 1.70 -15.26
C THR A 38 -14.75 0.28 -14.69
N ALA A 39 -14.64 -0.73 -15.53
CA ALA A 39 -14.43 -2.10 -15.07
C ALA A 39 -13.06 -2.23 -14.36
N PHE A 40 -12.99 -3.03 -13.29
CA PHE A 40 -11.77 -3.25 -12.52
C PHE A 40 -11.35 -4.73 -12.56
N SER A 41 -10.05 -4.97 -12.56
CA SER A 41 -9.43 -6.30 -12.45
C SER A 41 -8.34 -6.25 -11.38
N LEU A 42 -8.15 -7.35 -10.66
CA LEU A 42 -7.24 -7.44 -9.52
C LEU A 42 -5.80 -7.71 -9.98
N TYR A 43 -4.89 -6.77 -9.74
CA TYR A 43 -3.45 -6.89 -9.99
C TYR A 43 -2.70 -6.17 -8.87
N VAL A 44 -1.51 -6.67 -8.51
CA VAL A 44 -0.52 -5.82 -7.82
C VAL A 44 0.06 -4.88 -8.87
N ALA A 45 -0.15 -3.58 -8.71
CA ALA A 45 0.26 -2.59 -9.69
C ALA A 45 0.68 -1.29 -9.02
N GLY A 46 1.63 -0.59 -9.64
CA GLY A 46 2.12 0.69 -9.14
C GLY A 46 3.31 1.20 -9.94
N TRP A 47 3.91 2.29 -9.45
CA TRP A 47 5.13 2.88 -10.04
C TRP A 47 6.41 2.41 -9.33
N GLY A 48 6.28 1.50 -8.36
CA GLY A 48 7.40 0.79 -7.74
C GLY A 48 8.46 1.70 -7.12
N ARG A 49 8.12 2.41 -6.03
CA ARG A 49 9.14 3.13 -5.24
C ARG A 49 9.99 2.10 -4.50
N TYR A 50 11.17 1.80 -5.03
CA TYR A 50 12.14 0.91 -4.38
C TYR A 50 13.35 1.71 -3.89
N ILE A 51 13.88 1.30 -2.74
CA ILE A 51 15.11 1.87 -2.18
C ILE A 51 16.26 1.27 -2.96
N GLN A 52 17.02 2.11 -3.67
CA GLN A 52 18.24 1.67 -4.35
C GLN A 52 19.45 1.79 -3.43
N ASP A 53 19.50 2.86 -2.64
CA ASP A 53 20.56 3.15 -1.69
C ASP A 53 19.94 3.72 -0.41
N VAL A 54 20.07 2.99 0.69
CA VAL A 54 19.49 3.33 2.00
C VAL A 54 20.26 4.48 2.64
N GLU A 55 21.58 4.51 2.50
CA GLU A 55 22.46 5.50 3.14
C GLU A 55 22.41 6.84 2.40
N ALA A 56 22.38 6.81 1.06
CA ALA A 56 22.24 8.01 0.25
C ALA A 56 20.78 8.49 0.08
N GLY A 57 19.81 7.72 0.59
CA GLY A 57 18.38 8.04 0.47
C GLY A 57 17.89 8.08 -0.98
N ILE A 58 18.48 7.28 -1.86
CA ILE A 58 18.13 7.27 -3.28
C ILE A 58 17.00 6.27 -3.52
N TYR A 59 15.86 6.81 -3.96
CA TYR A 59 14.70 6.05 -4.38
C TYR A 59 14.57 6.13 -5.90
N ARG A 60 14.35 4.97 -6.54
CA ARG A 60 13.96 4.93 -7.95
C ARG A 60 12.52 4.47 -8.08
N SER A 61 11.88 4.99 -9.12
CA SER A 61 10.55 4.60 -9.54
C SER A 61 10.52 4.51 -11.06
N SER A 62 9.59 3.71 -11.56
CA SER A 62 9.33 3.64 -12.98
C SER A 62 8.50 4.85 -13.42
N LYS A 63 8.81 5.43 -14.58
CA LYS A 63 7.99 6.46 -15.22
C LYS A 63 6.69 5.89 -15.80
N ILE A 64 6.65 4.58 -16.03
CA ILE A 64 5.48 3.86 -16.55
C ILE A 64 4.90 2.95 -15.46
N LYS A 65 3.58 2.81 -15.42
CA LYS A 65 2.91 1.91 -14.47
C LYS A 65 3.27 0.47 -14.80
N LEU A 66 3.72 -0.27 -13.79
CA LEU A 66 4.04 -1.69 -13.89
C LEU A 66 2.95 -2.51 -13.19
N HIS A 67 2.82 -3.77 -13.57
CA HIS A 67 2.04 -4.78 -12.86
C HIS A 67 2.82 -6.09 -12.86
N VAL A 68 2.67 -6.87 -11.80
CA VAL A 68 3.34 -8.16 -11.63
C VAL A 68 2.35 -9.18 -11.09
N ASN A 69 2.44 -10.41 -11.58
CA ASN A 69 1.71 -11.53 -10.99
C ASN A 69 2.50 -12.04 -9.79
N VAL A 70 1.87 -12.03 -8.61
CA VAL A 70 2.49 -12.49 -7.37
C VAL A 70 1.73 -13.74 -6.90
N PRO A 71 2.43 -14.83 -6.55
CA PRO A 71 1.76 -16.01 -6.03
C PRO A 71 1.11 -15.72 -4.68
N PHE A 72 -0.01 -16.38 -4.41
CA PHE A 72 -0.60 -16.39 -3.07
C PHE A 72 0.27 -17.24 -2.13
N VAL A 73 0.57 -16.71 -0.95
CA VAL A 73 1.26 -17.43 0.12
C VAL A 73 0.31 -17.45 1.31
N ASP A 74 0.07 -18.63 1.88
CA ASP A 74 -0.77 -18.77 3.06
C ASP A 74 -0.06 -18.27 4.33
N ASN A 75 -0.86 -18.01 5.36
CA ASN A 75 -0.37 -17.40 6.61
C ASN A 75 0.61 -18.32 7.38
N GLU A 76 0.50 -19.64 7.23
CA GLU A 76 1.40 -20.57 7.94
C GLU A 76 2.79 -20.58 7.32
N MET A 77 2.86 -20.55 5.99
CA MET A 77 4.10 -20.46 5.25
C MET A 77 4.79 -19.11 5.47
N ASP A 78 4.02 -18.01 5.50
CA ASP A 78 4.54 -16.68 5.80
C ASP A 78 5.12 -16.60 7.23
N ALA A 79 4.40 -17.14 8.22
CA ALA A 79 4.85 -17.15 9.62
C ALA A 79 6.17 -17.92 9.83
N ARG A 80 6.46 -18.93 9.00
CA ARG A 80 7.72 -19.68 9.02
C ARG A 80 8.88 -18.92 8.36
N ALA A 81 8.58 -18.00 7.45
CA ALA A 81 9.57 -17.23 6.70
C ALA A 81 9.98 -15.93 7.41
N ALA A 82 9.16 -15.42 8.33
CA ALA A 82 9.48 -14.23 9.11
C ALA A 82 10.64 -14.49 10.08
N PRO A 83 11.74 -13.70 10.04
CA PRO A 83 12.79 -13.81 11.06
C PRO A 83 12.18 -13.47 12.43
N ALA A 84 12.53 -14.27 13.45
CA ALA A 84 12.19 -13.97 14.84
C ALA A 84 12.60 -12.52 15.14
N GLN A 85 11.63 -11.63 15.33
CA GLN A 85 11.89 -10.23 15.64
C GLN A 85 12.63 -10.17 17.00
N PRO A 86 13.86 -9.61 17.09
CA PRO A 86 14.46 -9.36 18.38
C PRO A 86 13.64 -8.26 19.05
N TYR A 87 12.95 -8.62 20.13
CA TYR A 87 12.30 -7.66 21.01
C TYR A 87 13.36 -6.72 21.58
N TYR A 88 13.23 -5.42 21.33
CA TYR A 88 13.89 -4.34 22.09
C TYR A 88 12.83 -3.54 22.82
#